data_AF-A0A4C1T5F9-F1
#
_entry.id   AF-A0A4C1T5F9-F1
#
_cell.length_a   1.000
_cell.length_b   1.000
_cell.length_c   1.000
_cell.angle_alpha   90.00
_cell.angle_beta   90.00
_cell.angle_gamma   90.00
#
_symmetry.space_group_name_H-M   'P 1'
#
loop_
_entity.id
_entity.type
_entity.pdbx_description
1 polymer ?
#
loop_
_entity_poly.entity_id
_entity_poly.type
_entity_poly.pdbx_seq_one_letter_code
_entity_poly.pdbx_strand_id
1 'polypeptide(L)'
;MDEDLNDVYEKIIDIDPESEQKSTQVLRHFIDLFLLGMLEEEPSLVLMSPRVEFLGSYFEGLKICTPNEFDINIVLTLPYDKDDITMTAKNRAGSITSISVPTDDTRGLVATWCNENGKISARRFRGWMINLGQRVLHSKKMMNVNGELYTITLKDTGVAMTAFLADKMDFSISVDVVIAFQFSLPKIPLGCKLNMKAVHETDVKTYFLVPISEYDWRSYEYKQTGVPPDVQQCIASRLCTHADSLRKRIDGVHHHIPER
;
A
#
# COMPACT_ATOMS: atom_id res chain seq x y z
N MET A 1 43.13 -10.59 -12.42
CA MET A 1 42.31 -9.36 -12.50
C MET A 1 40.84 -9.63 -12.21
N ASP A 2 40.36 -10.89 -12.30
CA ASP A 2 39.00 -11.26 -11.87
C ASP A 2 38.89 -11.67 -10.39
N GLU A 3 39.95 -12.22 -9.77
CA GLU A 3 39.94 -12.59 -8.33
C GLU A 3 39.86 -11.36 -7.41
N ASP A 4 40.55 -10.27 -7.72
CA ASP A 4 40.54 -9.05 -6.89
C ASP A 4 39.19 -8.31 -6.93
N LEU A 5 38.41 -8.48 -8.00
CA LEU A 5 37.06 -7.91 -8.10
C LEU A 5 36.07 -8.72 -7.27
N ASN A 6 36.11 -10.05 -7.31
CA ASN A 6 35.24 -10.88 -6.46
C ASN A 6 35.48 -10.63 -4.97
N ASP A 7 36.74 -10.46 -4.55
CA ASP A 7 37.08 -10.15 -3.16
C ASP A 7 36.57 -8.77 -2.71
N VAL A 8 36.50 -7.80 -3.61
CA VAL A 8 35.90 -6.47 -3.38
C VAL A 8 34.37 -6.55 -3.38
N TYR A 9 33.77 -7.36 -4.25
CA TYR A 9 32.34 -7.62 -4.26
C TYR A 9 31.90 -8.31 -2.95
N GLU A 10 32.58 -9.36 -2.50
CA GLU A 10 32.20 -10.06 -1.26
C GLU A 10 32.40 -9.20 0.01
N LYS A 11 33.39 -8.29 0.02
CA LYS A 11 33.71 -7.48 1.22
C LYS A 11 33.01 -6.12 1.29
N ILE A 12 32.51 -5.58 0.18
CA ILE A 12 31.91 -4.22 0.13
C ILE A 12 30.42 -4.24 -0.26
N ILE A 13 29.97 -5.29 -0.95
CA ILE A 13 28.64 -5.34 -1.59
C ILE A 13 27.69 -6.31 -0.88
N ASP A 14 28.20 -7.22 -0.04
CA ASP A 14 27.30 -8.15 0.65
C ASP A 14 26.51 -7.44 1.75
N ILE A 15 25.21 -7.70 1.77
CA ILE A 15 24.34 -7.15 2.80
C ILE A 15 24.65 -7.89 4.08
N ASP A 16 25.06 -7.17 5.13
CA ASP A 16 25.24 -7.76 6.45
C ASP A 16 23.93 -8.48 6.87
N PRO A 17 23.93 -9.82 7.03
CA PRO A 17 22.71 -10.58 7.29
C PRO A 17 22.02 -10.18 8.60
N GLU A 18 22.79 -9.73 9.60
CA GLU A 18 22.26 -9.26 10.87
C GLU A 18 21.49 -7.95 10.68
N SER A 19 22.07 -6.99 9.96
CA SER A 19 21.40 -5.73 9.59
C SER A 19 20.15 -5.96 8.74
N GLU A 20 20.21 -6.89 7.77
CA GLU A 20 19.04 -7.25 6.95
C GLU A 20 17.91 -7.84 7.80
N GLN A 21 18.26 -8.79 8.68
CA GLN A 21 17.30 -9.42 9.57
C GLN A 21 16.67 -8.38 10.51
N LYS A 22 17.47 -7.48 11.08
CA LYS A 22 17.00 -6.39 11.95
C LYS A 22 16.05 -5.47 11.18
N SER A 23 16.45 -4.93 10.03
CA SER A 23 15.59 -4.05 9.22
C SER A 23 14.28 -4.71 8.79
N THR A 24 14.34 -5.97 8.37
CA THR A 24 13.14 -6.73 7.97
C THR A 24 12.18 -6.93 9.14
N GLN A 25 12.69 -7.23 10.34
CA GLN A 25 11.86 -7.36 11.54
C GLN A 25 11.20 -6.04 11.94
N VAL A 26 11.95 -4.94 11.88
CA VAL A 26 11.45 -3.59 12.15
C VAL A 26 10.36 -3.22 11.15
N LEU A 27 10.56 -3.47 9.86
CA LEU A 27 9.56 -3.26 8.81
C LEU A 27 8.28 -4.07 9.07
N ARG A 28 8.39 -5.37 9.38
CA ARG A 28 7.24 -6.24 9.66
C ARG A 28 6.40 -5.70 10.83
N HIS A 29 7.04 -5.31 11.94
CA HIS A 29 6.34 -4.75 13.10
C HIS A 29 5.68 -3.41 12.79
N PHE A 30 6.35 -2.56 12.00
CA PHE A 30 5.77 -1.31 11.54
C PHE A 30 4.51 -1.55 10.70
N ILE A 31 4.57 -2.46 9.72
CA ILE A 31 3.42 -2.79 8.86
C ILE A 31 2.24 -3.27 9.70
N ASP A 32 2.47 -4.19 10.62
CA ASP A 32 1.42 -4.71 11.50
C ASP A 32 0.81 -3.58 12.35
N LEU A 33 1.64 -2.79 13.03
CA LEU A 33 1.18 -1.68 13.87
C LEU A 33 0.39 -0.66 13.05
N PHE A 34 0.92 -0.27 11.90
CA PHE A 34 0.37 0.78 11.07
C PHE A 34 -0.94 0.34 10.44
N LEU A 35 -0.97 -0.82 9.78
CA LEU A 35 -2.17 -1.27 9.06
C LEU A 35 -3.29 -1.73 10.00
N LEU A 36 -2.97 -2.43 11.09
CA LEU A 36 -3.97 -2.74 12.12
C LEU A 36 -4.47 -1.46 12.80
N GLY A 37 -3.57 -0.52 13.09
CA GLY A 37 -3.97 0.79 13.60
C GLY A 37 -4.92 1.53 12.66
N MET A 38 -4.68 1.49 11.35
CA MET A 38 -5.57 2.11 10.36
C MET A 38 -6.96 1.47 10.36
N LEU A 39 -7.05 0.15 10.52
CA LEU A 39 -8.31 -0.59 10.63
C LEU A 39 -9.05 -0.31 11.95
N GLU A 40 -8.31 -0.07 13.03
CA GLU A 40 -8.88 0.33 14.32
C GLU A 40 -9.45 1.76 14.28
N GLU A 41 -8.69 2.70 13.69
CA GLU A 41 -9.08 4.11 13.54
C GLU A 41 -10.17 4.32 12.48
N GLU A 42 -10.20 3.49 11.44
CA GLU A 42 -11.24 3.47 10.41
C GLU A 42 -11.68 2.03 10.09
N PRO A 43 -12.66 1.49 10.84
CA PRO A 43 -13.17 0.15 10.58
C PRO A 43 -13.78 -0.03 9.18
N SER A 44 -14.33 1.03 8.59
CA SER A 44 -14.93 0.98 7.24
C SER A 44 -13.91 0.66 6.14
N LEU A 45 -12.61 0.88 6.40
CA LEU A 45 -11.53 0.52 5.49
C LEU A 45 -11.50 -0.99 5.18
N VAL A 46 -12.05 -1.84 6.08
CA VAL A 46 -12.13 -3.29 5.88
C VAL A 46 -12.95 -3.69 4.63
N LEU A 47 -13.89 -2.83 4.23
CA LEU A 47 -14.72 -3.03 3.03
C LEU A 47 -13.87 -2.93 1.75
N MET A 48 -12.74 -2.26 1.83
CA MET A 48 -11.80 -2.10 0.70
C MET A 48 -10.74 -3.22 0.66
N SER A 49 -10.83 -4.22 1.54
CA SER A 49 -9.92 -5.37 1.61
C SER A 49 -8.43 -4.97 1.53
N PRO A 50 -7.94 -4.14 2.47
CA PRO A 50 -6.58 -3.65 2.43
C PRO A 50 -5.57 -4.79 2.54
N ARG A 51 -4.50 -4.70 1.75
CA ARG A 51 -3.37 -5.63 1.79
C ARG A 51 -2.07 -4.89 1.51
N VAL A 52 -0.95 -5.47 1.93
CA VAL A 52 0.38 -4.92 1.63
C VAL A 52 0.98 -5.66 0.44
N GLU A 53 1.48 -4.89 -0.51
CA GLU A 53 2.38 -5.36 -1.56
C GLU A 53 3.75 -4.78 -1.31
N PHE A 54 4.74 -5.65 -1.27
CA PHE A 54 6.14 -5.27 -1.13
C PHE A 54 6.69 -5.03 -2.52
N LEU A 55 7.16 -3.82 -2.81
CA LEU A 55 7.65 -3.40 -4.12
C LEU A 55 9.02 -2.74 -4.00
N GLY A 56 9.62 -2.36 -5.14
CA GLY A 56 10.82 -1.54 -5.15
C GLY A 56 12.12 -2.32 -5.02
N SER A 57 13.21 -1.56 -5.05
CA SER A 57 14.56 -2.07 -5.33
C SER A 57 15.03 -3.15 -4.36
N TYR A 58 14.65 -3.07 -3.08
CA TYR A 58 15.03 -4.08 -2.09
C TYR A 58 14.43 -5.45 -2.42
N PHE A 59 13.11 -5.51 -2.64
CA PHE A 59 12.41 -6.76 -2.94
C PHE A 59 12.60 -7.25 -4.38
N GLU A 60 13.12 -6.39 -5.25
CA GLU A 60 13.60 -6.73 -6.59
C GLU A 60 15.06 -7.24 -6.58
N GLY A 61 15.73 -7.30 -5.42
CA GLY A 61 17.12 -7.74 -5.30
C GLY A 61 18.13 -6.77 -5.94
N LEU A 62 17.73 -5.52 -6.13
CA LEU A 62 18.53 -4.47 -6.76
C LEU A 62 19.35 -3.65 -5.74
N LYS A 63 19.16 -3.87 -4.43
CA LYS A 63 19.97 -3.23 -3.40
C LYS A 63 21.26 -4.02 -3.15
N ILE A 64 22.36 -3.27 -3.07
CA ILE A 64 23.75 -3.72 -3.03
C ILE A 64 24.38 -3.36 -1.65
N CYS A 65 23.59 -2.84 -0.71
CA CYS A 65 24.03 -2.37 0.62
C CYS A 65 22.92 -2.58 1.68
N THR A 66 23.13 -2.07 2.91
CA THR A 66 22.18 -2.16 4.03
C THR A 66 20.75 -1.72 3.62
N PRO A 67 19.72 -2.54 3.90
CA PRO A 67 18.34 -2.19 3.60
C PRO A 67 17.82 -1.19 4.64
N ASN A 68 18.11 0.09 4.39
CA ASN A 68 17.69 1.23 5.20
C ASN A 68 16.48 1.98 4.61
N GLU A 69 15.96 1.54 3.47
CA GLU A 69 14.82 2.15 2.79
C GLU A 69 14.01 1.06 2.10
N PHE A 70 12.69 1.11 2.30
CA PHE A 70 11.74 0.15 1.78
C PHE A 70 10.59 0.84 1.07
N ASP A 71 10.14 0.30 -0.05
CA ASP A 71 8.93 0.72 -0.73
C ASP A 71 7.82 -0.32 -0.47
N ILE A 72 6.67 0.14 0.02
CA ILE A 72 5.49 -0.72 0.16
C ILE A 72 4.27 -0.04 -0.42
N ASN A 73 3.38 -0.86 -0.95
CA ASN A 73 2.06 -0.43 -1.36
C ASN A 73 1.01 -0.96 -0.38
N ILE A 74 0.18 -0.07 0.16
CA ILE A 74 -1.12 -0.48 0.72
C ILE A 74 -2.12 -0.48 -0.42
N VAL A 75 -2.50 -1.68 -0.83
CA VAL A 75 -3.40 -1.95 -1.94
C VAL A 75 -4.82 -2.11 -1.44
N LEU A 76 -5.72 -1.32 -2.01
CA LEU A 76 -7.15 -1.31 -1.72
C LEU A 76 -7.94 -1.74 -2.96
N THR A 77 -9.11 -2.33 -2.74
CA THR A 77 -10.12 -2.58 -3.75
C THR A 77 -11.28 -1.61 -3.53
N LEU A 78 -11.77 -0.97 -4.59
CA LEU A 78 -12.96 -0.14 -4.47
C LEU A 78 -14.17 -1.02 -4.12
N PRO A 79 -15.04 -0.62 -3.17
CA PRO A 79 -16.20 -1.39 -2.73
C PRO A 79 -17.38 -1.24 -3.70
N TYR A 80 -17.12 -1.45 -4.99
CA TYR A 80 -18.09 -1.40 -6.07
C TYR A 80 -17.89 -2.61 -6.97
N ASP A 81 -18.95 -3.02 -7.66
CA ASP A 81 -18.82 -4.00 -8.71
C ASP A 81 -17.88 -3.47 -9.79
N LYS A 82 -17.02 -4.36 -10.28
CA LYS A 82 -15.95 -3.95 -11.19
C LYS A 82 -16.53 -3.27 -12.43
N ASP A 83 -17.67 -3.71 -12.93
CA ASP A 83 -18.29 -3.20 -14.15
C ASP A 83 -18.85 -1.78 -14.00
N ASP A 84 -19.20 -1.38 -12.77
CA ASP A 84 -19.74 -0.06 -12.45
C ASP A 84 -18.65 1.02 -12.34
N ILE A 85 -17.39 0.62 -12.15
CA ILE A 85 -16.28 1.55 -12.09
C ILE A 85 -15.87 1.97 -13.51
N THR A 86 -15.96 3.26 -13.82
CA THR A 86 -15.46 3.80 -15.08
C THR A 86 -14.04 4.33 -14.91
N MET A 87 -13.14 3.92 -15.81
CA MET A 87 -11.78 4.46 -15.89
C MET A 87 -11.56 5.08 -17.26
N THR A 88 -10.96 6.27 -17.31
CA THR A 88 -10.68 6.98 -18.57
C THR A 88 -9.23 7.43 -18.62
N ALA A 89 -8.51 7.03 -19.67
CA ALA A 89 -7.16 7.51 -19.93
C ALA A 89 -7.18 8.99 -20.31
N LYS A 90 -6.34 9.80 -19.67
CA LYS A 90 -6.21 11.25 -19.90
C LYS A 90 -5.09 11.62 -20.86
N ASN A 91 -4.11 10.73 -21.04
CA ASN A 91 -3.04 10.90 -22.00
C ASN A 91 -3.02 9.73 -22.99
N ARG A 92 -2.44 9.98 -24.17
CA ARG A 92 -2.34 8.94 -25.22
C ARG A 92 -1.54 7.71 -24.78
N ALA A 93 -0.62 7.89 -23.83
CA ALA A 93 0.14 6.80 -23.25
C ALA A 93 -0.69 5.91 -22.31
N GLY A 94 -1.84 6.37 -21.80
CA GLY A 94 -2.66 5.62 -20.85
C GLY A 94 -2.06 5.49 -19.44
N SER A 95 -0.99 6.22 -19.16
CA SER A 95 -0.33 6.22 -17.85
C SER A 95 -1.04 7.10 -16.83
N ILE A 96 -1.92 8.01 -17.26
CA ILE A 96 -2.76 8.83 -16.39
C ILE A 96 -4.21 8.47 -16.63
N THR A 97 -4.91 8.14 -15.55
CA THR A 97 -6.29 7.67 -15.54
C THR A 97 -7.12 8.55 -14.60
N SER A 98 -8.38 8.80 -14.94
CA SER A 98 -9.40 9.18 -13.94
C SER A 98 -10.33 8.02 -13.64
N ILE A 99 -10.80 7.96 -12.39
CA ILE A 99 -11.73 6.95 -11.89
C ILE A 99 -13.06 7.63 -11.55
N SER A 100 -14.16 7.03 -11.98
CA SER A 100 -15.52 7.41 -11.61
C SER A 100 -16.31 6.18 -11.14
N VAL A 101 -17.22 6.39 -10.20
CA VAL A 101 -18.16 5.39 -9.67
C VAL A 101 -19.60 5.87 -9.85
N PRO A 102 -20.61 4.99 -9.77
CA PRO A 102 -22.01 5.40 -9.89
C PRO A 102 -22.39 6.46 -8.84
N THR A 103 -23.03 7.55 -9.28
CA THR A 103 -23.48 8.63 -8.40
C THR A 103 -24.54 8.17 -7.41
N ASP A 104 -25.42 7.29 -7.87
CA ASP A 104 -26.63 6.85 -7.18
C ASP A 104 -26.31 5.87 -6.04
N ASP A 105 -25.07 5.34 -6.06
CA ASP A 105 -24.53 4.41 -5.07
C ASP A 105 -23.27 4.97 -4.38
N THR A 106 -23.06 6.29 -4.41
CA THR A 106 -22.02 6.92 -3.59
C THR A 106 -22.41 6.89 -2.11
N ARG A 107 -22.31 5.72 -1.50
CA ARG A 107 -22.54 5.51 -0.07
C ARG A 107 -21.22 5.29 0.67
N GLY A 108 -21.20 5.71 1.94
CA GLY A 108 -20.07 5.49 2.83
C GLY A 108 -18.81 6.29 2.48
N LEU A 109 -17.67 5.70 2.79
CA LEU A 109 -16.37 6.37 2.80
C LEU A 109 -15.97 6.95 1.42
N VAL A 110 -16.25 6.24 0.33
CA VAL A 110 -15.85 6.65 -1.03
C VAL A 110 -16.55 7.93 -1.48
N ALA A 111 -17.78 8.17 -1.03
CA ALA A 111 -18.54 9.37 -1.35
C ALA A 111 -17.80 10.65 -0.94
N THR A 112 -17.05 10.60 0.16
CA THR A 112 -16.28 11.75 0.68
C THR A 112 -15.15 12.19 -0.26
N TRP A 113 -14.71 11.31 -1.16
CA TRP A 113 -13.67 11.61 -2.14
C TRP A 113 -14.23 11.97 -3.51
N CYS A 114 -15.53 11.76 -3.74
CA CYS A 114 -16.16 11.98 -5.03
C CYS A 114 -16.56 13.45 -5.23
N ASN A 115 -16.64 13.87 -6.50
CA ASN A 115 -17.39 15.06 -6.89
C ASN A 115 -18.84 14.71 -7.26
N GLU A 116 -19.62 15.73 -7.64
CA GLU A 116 -21.04 15.58 -8.03
C GLU A 116 -21.29 14.62 -9.21
N ASN A 117 -20.27 14.32 -10.01
CA ASN A 117 -20.34 13.41 -11.15
C ASN A 117 -19.77 12.01 -10.82
N GLY A 118 -19.58 11.68 -9.54
CA GLY A 118 -19.05 10.39 -9.09
C GLY A 118 -17.55 10.20 -9.38
N LYS A 119 -16.83 11.26 -9.76
CA LYS A 119 -15.39 11.19 -10.05
C LYS A 119 -14.58 11.22 -8.76
N ILE A 120 -13.72 10.22 -8.55
CA ILE A 120 -12.90 10.12 -7.34
C ILE A 120 -11.73 11.10 -7.41
N SER A 121 -11.67 12.04 -6.46
CA SER A 121 -10.52 12.92 -6.25
C SER A 121 -9.38 12.14 -5.59
N ALA A 122 -8.30 11.95 -6.34
CA ALA A 122 -7.04 11.38 -5.85
C ALA A 122 -6.45 12.25 -4.72
N ARG A 123 -6.61 13.58 -4.78
CA ARG A 123 -6.17 14.47 -3.71
C ARG A 123 -6.96 14.25 -2.41
N ARG A 124 -8.30 14.18 -2.47
CA ARG A 124 -9.13 13.96 -1.28
C ARG A 124 -8.85 12.59 -0.67
N PHE A 125 -8.79 11.55 -1.49
CA PHE A 125 -8.44 10.21 -1.05
C PHE A 125 -7.06 10.16 -0.39
N ARG A 126 -6.03 10.73 -1.05
CA ARG A 126 -4.66 10.78 -0.51
C ARG A 126 -4.60 11.54 0.80
N GLY A 127 -5.22 12.73 0.87
CA GLY A 127 -5.28 13.51 2.09
C GLY A 127 -5.96 12.77 3.24
N TRP A 128 -7.04 12.05 2.94
CA TRP A 128 -7.71 11.19 3.91
C TRP A 128 -6.79 10.06 4.43
N MET A 129 -6.06 9.37 3.55
CA MET A 129 -5.10 8.33 3.96
C MET A 129 -3.95 8.87 4.81
N ILE A 130 -3.42 10.05 4.46
CA ILE A 130 -2.39 10.74 5.26
C ILE A 130 -2.90 11.07 6.64
N ASN A 131 -4.09 11.67 6.71
CA ASN A 131 -4.71 12.01 7.98
C ASN A 131 -4.98 10.75 8.83
N LEU A 132 -5.40 9.64 8.21
CA LEU A 132 -5.59 8.36 8.90
C LEU A 132 -4.27 7.85 9.47
N GLY A 133 -3.19 7.80 8.67
CA GLY A 133 -1.86 7.39 9.13
C GLY A 133 -1.34 8.27 10.27
N GLN A 134 -1.56 9.59 10.20
CA GLN A 134 -1.20 10.52 11.27
C GLN A 134 -1.98 10.25 12.57
N ARG A 135 -3.28 9.90 12.49
CA ARG A 135 -4.07 9.53 13.69
C ARG A 135 -3.54 8.25 14.33
N VAL A 136 -3.24 7.23 13.54
CA VAL A 136 -2.62 5.98 14.03
C VAL A 136 -1.34 6.28 14.80
N LEU A 137 -0.48 7.11 14.22
CA LEU A 137 0.80 7.44 14.85
C LEU A 137 0.67 8.47 15.96
N HIS A 138 -0.43 9.22 16.06
CA HIS A 138 -0.68 10.07 17.22
C HIS A 138 -0.81 9.24 18.49
N SER A 139 -1.50 8.09 18.43
CA SER A 139 -1.67 7.16 19.55
C SER A 139 -0.53 6.14 19.68
N LYS A 140 0.18 5.81 18.59
CA LYS A 140 1.23 4.77 18.54
C LYS A 140 2.56 5.30 17.98
N LYS A 141 3.14 6.34 18.62
CA LYS A 141 4.43 6.95 18.18
C LYS A 141 5.65 6.07 18.35
N MET A 142 5.53 4.96 19.09
CA MET A 142 6.64 4.09 19.43
C MET A 142 6.26 2.64 19.23
N MET A 143 7.23 1.82 18.83
CA MET A 143 7.08 0.38 18.74
C MET A 143 8.25 -0.33 19.42
N ASN A 144 7.96 -1.45 20.07
CA ASN A 144 8.98 -2.31 20.65
C ASN A 144 9.19 -3.51 19.72
N VAL A 145 10.43 -3.73 19.29
CA VAL A 145 10.84 -4.87 18.48
C VAL A 145 11.96 -5.57 19.22
N ASN A 146 11.70 -6.79 19.72
CA ASN A 146 12.65 -7.60 20.48
C ASN A 146 13.32 -6.89 21.68
N GLY A 147 12.59 -6.02 22.37
CA GLY A 147 13.10 -5.25 23.51
C GLY A 147 13.71 -3.89 23.12
N GLU A 148 13.94 -3.63 21.84
CA GLU A 148 14.42 -2.35 21.33
C GLU A 148 13.25 -1.42 20.99
N LEU A 149 13.38 -0.14 21.37
CA LEU A 149 12.32 0.84 21.23
C LEU A 149 12.61 1.78 20.06
N TYR A 150 11.68 1.82 19.11
CA TYR A 150 11.76 2.63 17.91
C TYR A 150 10.77 3.78 17.98
N THR A 151 11.21 4.97 17.59
CA THR A 151 10.33 6.12 17.36
C THR A 151 9.88 6.14 15.91
N ILE A 152 8.59 6.40 15.69
CA ILE A 152 7.97 6.46 14.38
C ILE A 152 7.60 7.91 14.07
N THR A 153 8.05 8.41 12.91
CA THR A 153 7.59 9.70 12.38
C THR A 153 7.09 9.53 10.95
N LEU A 154 6.06 10.28 10.56
CA LEU A 154 5.47 10.20 9.22
C LEU A 154 5.57 11.55 8.53
N LYS A 155 6.01 11.55 7.27
CA LYS A 155 6.05 12.74 6.42
C LYS A 155 5.30 12.49 5.12
N ASP A 156 4.66 13.53 4.61
CA ASP A 156 4.11 13.54 3.26
C ASP A 156 5.26 13.79 2.25
N THR A 157 5.47 12.84 1.33
CA THR A 157 6.56 12.85 0.34
C THR A 157 6.03 12.59 -1.08
N GLY A 158 5.15 13.46 -1.56
CA GLY A 158 4.73 13.46 -2.97
C GLY A 158 3.64 12.43 -3.27
N VAL A 159 3.99 11.23 -3.74
CA VAL A 159 3.00 10.13 -3.95
C VAL A 159 2.92 9.23 -2.72
N ALA A 160 4.04 9.06 -2.01
CA ALA A 160 4.13 8.25 -0.81
C ALA A 160 3.88 9.06 0.46
N MET A 161 3.70 8.32 1.55
CA MET A 161 3.96 8.78 2.92
C MET A 161 5.22 8.07 3.40
N THR A 162 6.27 8.80 3.75
CA THR A 162 7.49 8.19 4.28
C THR A 162 7.41 8.09 5.79
N ALA A 163 7.47 6.86 6.31
CA ALA A 163 7.66 6.59 7.73
C ALA A 163 9.16 6.47 8.03
N PHE A 164 9.65 7.17 9.05
CA PHE A 164 11.01 7.03 9.56
C PHE A 164 10.97 6.33 10.90
N LEU A 165 11.71 5.22 11.01
CA LEU A 165 11.77 4.34 12.15
C LEU A 165 13.20 4.38 12.69
N ALA A 166 13.40 4.92 13.89
CA ALA A 166 14.74 5.11 14.45
C ALA A 166 14.82 4.62 15.91
N ASP A 167 15.92 3.95 16.26
CA ASP A 167 16.27 3.63 17.63
C ASP A 167 17.15 4.72 18.28
N LYS A 168 17.67 4.46 19.48
CA LYS A 168 18.56 5.40 20.18
C LYS A 168 20.04 5.22 19.84
N MET A 169 20.38 4.22 19.05
CA MET A 169 21.75 3.74 18.76
C MET A 169 22.12 4.01 17.29
N ASP A 170 21.53 5.05 16.70
CA ASP A 170 21.74 5.52 15.32
C ASP A 170 21.28 4.56 14.20
N PHE A 171 20.58 3.47 14.52
CA PHE A 171 19.93 2.66 13.50
C PHE A 171 18.62 3.34 13.07
N SER A 172 18.42 3.42 11.75
CA SER A 172 17.16 3.90 11.19
C SER A 172 16.84 3.26 9.86
N ILE A 173 15.53 3.12 9.59
CA ILE A 173 15.01 2.77 8.27
C ILE A 173 13.92 3.78 7.86
N SER A 174 13.80 4.02 6.55
CA SER A 174 12.66 4.72 5.95
C SER A 174 11.76 3.73 5.22
N VAL A 175 10.45 3.97 5.25
CA VAL A 175 9.45 3.15 4.57
C VAL A 175 8.53 4.08 3.78
N ASP A 176 8.62 4.02 2.46
CA ASP A 176 7.75 4.74 1.54
C ASP A 176 6.45 3.96 1.37
N VAL A 177 5.39 4.45 2.02
CA VAL A 177 4.06 3.86 1.99
C VAL A 177 3.24 4.52 0.89
N VAL A 178 3.05 3.81 -0.20
CA VAL A 178 2.27 4.24 -1.35
C VAL A 178 0.87 3.64 -1.28
N ILE A 179 -0.16 4.45 -1.51
CA ILE A 179 -1.54 3.94 -1.50
C ILE A 179 -2.02 3.69 -2.93
N ALA A 180 -2.66 2.54 -3.14
CA ALA A 180 -2.96 1.99 -4.44
C ALA A 180 -4.41 1.49 -4.53
N PHE A 181 -5.06 1.68 -5.68
CA PHE A 181 -6.22 0.88 -6.06
C PHE A 181 -5.83 -0.24 -7.01
N GLN A 182 -6.34 -1.44 -6.75
CA GLN A 182 -6.14 -2.61 -7.58
C GLN A 182 -7.21 -2.75 -8.67
N PHE A 183 -6.76 -3.10 -9.88
CA PHE A 183 -7.61 -3.51 -10.99
C PHE A 183 -7.04 -4.75 -11.67
N SER A 184 -7.90 -5.51 -12.34
CA SER A 184 -7.52 -6.74 -13.04
C SER A 184 -7.96 -6.68 -14.49
N LEU A 185 -7.16 -7.28 -15.36
CA LEU A 185 -7.53 -7.47 -16.77
C LEU A 185 -8.78 -8.36 -16.88
N PRO A 186 -9.59 -8.20 -17.94
CA PRO A 186 -9.37 -7.35 -19.12
C PRO A 186 -9.76 -5.87 -18.93
N LYS A 187 -10.21 -5.45 -17.75
CA LYS A 187 -10.63 -4.08 -17.51
C LYS A 187 -9.42 -3.14 -17.56
N ILE A 188 -9.43 -2.19 -18.49
CA ILE A 188 -8.40 -1.15 -18.65
C ILE A 188 -9.06 0.21 -18.84
N PRO A 189 -8.35 1.33 -18.61
CA PRO A 189 -8.93 2.66 -18.82
C PRO A 189 -9.36 2.85 -20.28
N LEU A 190 -10.55 3.42 -20.48
CA LEU A 190 -11.06 3.76 -21.81
C LEU A 190 -10.11 4.73 -22.50
N GLY A 191 -9.75 4.43 -23.75
CA GLY A 191 -8.78 5.21 -24.52
C GLY A 191 -7.30 4.93 -24.17
N CYS A 192 -7.03 3.99 -23.25
CA CYS A 192 -5.68 3.55 -22.93
C CYS A 192 -5.04 2.82 -24.12
N LYS A 193 -3.82 3.22 -24.48
CA LYS A 193 -2.96 2.50 -25.43
C LYS A 193 -1.76 1.85 -24.75
N LEU A 194 -1.72 1.84 -23.42
CA LEU A 194 -0.63 1.24 -22.67
C LEU A 194 -0.57 -0.24 -23.02
N ASN A 195 0.62 -0.70 -23.37
CA ASN A 195 0.84 -2.09 -23.70
C ASN A 195 0.85 -2.92 -22.41
N MET A 196 -0.30 -3.46 -22.02
CA MET A 196 -0.46 -4.31 -20.82
C MET A 196 0.13 -5.72 -21.02
N LYS A 197 1.05 -5.93 -21.98
CA LYS A 197 1.63 -7.25 -22.29
C LYS A 197 2.33 -7.85 -21.07
N ALA A 198 3.11 -7.06 -20.33
CA ALA A 198 3.76 -7.53 -19.11
C ALA A 198 2.73 -8.00 -18.07
N VAL A 199 1.62 -7.27 -17.90
CA VAL A 199 0.52 -7.69 -17.01
C VAL A 199 -0.17 -8.95 -17.53
N HIS A 200 -0.40 -9.06 -18.84
CA HIS A 200 -0.98 -10.25 -19.46
C HIS A 200 -0.13 -11.51 -19.29
N GLU A 201 1.19 -11.35 -19.22
CA GLU A 201 2.17 -12.41 -19.02
C GLU A 201 2.25 -12.87 -17.55
N THR A 202 1.73 -12.07 -16.60
CA THR A 202 1.57 -12.52 -15.21
C THR A 202 0.34 -13.41 -15.04
N ASP A 203 0.42 -14.38 -14.12
CA ASP A 203 -0.73 -15.22 -13.76
C ASP A 203 -1.85 -14.42 -13.09
N VAL A 204 -1.50 -13.38 -12.33
CA VAL A 204 -2.45 -12.56 -11.55
C VAL A 204 -3.15 -11.47 -12.37
N LYS A 205 -2.61 -11.12 -13.54
CA LYS A 205 -3.19 -10.16 -14.50
C LYS A 205 -3.70 -8.86 -13.85
N THR A 206 -2.92 -8.34 -12.92
CA THR A 206 -3.29 -7.23 -12.04
C THR A 206 -2.40 -6.02 -12.29
N TYR A 207 -2.98 -4.84 -12.18
CA TYR A 207 -2.26 -3.58 -12.20
C TYR A 207 -2.89 -2.64 -11.16
N PHE A 208 -2.26 -1.50 -10.97
CA PHE A 208 -2.66 -0.59 -9.92
C PHE A 208 -2.74 0.86 -10.40
N LEU A 209 -3.51 1.66 -9.65
CA LEU A 209 -3.66 3.09 -9.82
C LEU A 209 -3.23 3.84 -8.55
N VAL A 210 -2.30 4.80 -8.66
CA VAL A 210 -1.80 5.60 -7.52
C VAL A 210 -2.26 7.05 -7.65
N PRO A 211 -2.61 7.73 -6.57
CA PRO A 211 -2.98 9.13 -6.61
C PRO A 211 -1.75 10.01 -6.95
N ILE A 212 -1.86 10.86 -7.97
CA ILE A 212 -0.81 11.85 -8.31
C ILE A 212 -1.29 13.28 -8.06
N SER A 213 -2.47 13.63 -8.56
CA SER A 213 -3.01 15.00 -8.54
C SER A 213 -4.50 14.98 -8.17
N GLU A 214 -5.24 16.08 -8.38
CA GLU A 214 -6.66 16.19 -8.03
C GLU A 214 -7.50 15.00 -8.53
N TYR A 215 -7.45 14.71 -9.83
CA TYR A 215 -8.23 13.61 -10.44
C TYR A 215 -7.37 12.71 -11.33
N ASP A 216 -6.06 12.74 -11.13
CA ASP A 216 -5.10 11.98 -11.93
C ASP A 216 -4.53 10.83 -11.10
N TRP A 217 -4.67 9.64 -11.66
CA TRP A 217 -4.17 8.40 -11.10
C TRP A 217 -3.12 7.82 -12.06
N ARG A 218 -1.94 7.44 -11.55
CA ARG A 218 -0.91 6.80 -12.38
C ARG A 218 -1.19 5.31 -12.48
N SER A 219 -1.17 4.77 -13.69
CA SER A 219 -1.14 3.32 -13.91
C SER A 219 0.26 2.78 -13.71
N TYR A 220 0.38 1.66 -13.01
CA TYR A 220 1.61 0.89 -12.88
C TYR A 220 1.31 -0.60 -12.83
N GLU A 221 2.19 -1.37 -13.41
CA GLU A 221 2.05 -2.81 -13.56
C GLU A 221 2.37 -3.51 -12.24
N TYR A 222 1.65 -4.59 -11.93
CA TYR A 222 2.11 -5.50 -10.90
C TYR A 222 3.37 -6.20 -11.38
N LYS A 223 4.44 -6.10 -10.61
CA LYS A 223 5.61 -6.97 -10.73
C LYS A 223 5.58 -7.91 -9.55
N GLN A 224 5.61 -9.21 -9.84
CA GLN A 224 5.76 -10.20 -8.79
C GLN A 224 7.11 -9.99 -8.12
N THR A 225 7.10 -9.86 -6.81
CA THR A 225 8.31 -9.58 -6.04
C THR A 225 8.93 -10.84 -5.47
N GLY A 226 10.24 -10.80 -5.20
CA GLY A 226 11.00 -11.90 -4.62
C GLY A 226 10.79 -12.07 -3.12
N VAL A 227 9.70 -11.52 -2.56
CA VAL A 227 9.49 -11.51 -1.11
C VAL A 227 9.28 -12.95 -0.63
N PRO A 228 9.97 -13.36 0.45
CA PRO A 228 9.77 -14.68 1.04
C PRO A 228 8.28 -14.94 1.37
N PRO A 229 7.70 -16.07 0.93
CA PRO A 229 6.29 -16.38 1.12
C PRO A 229 5.81 -16.34 2.59
N ASP A 230 6.70 -16.62 3.55
CA ASP A 230 6.40 -16.56 4.98
C ASP A 230 6.07 -15.13 5.46
N VAL A 231 6.73 -14.11 4.90
CA VAL A 231 6.48 -12.69 5.22
C VAL A 231 5.06 -12.33 4.81
N GLN A 232 4.72 -12.64 3.55
CA GLN A 232 3.43 -12.31 2.97
C GLN A 232 2.30 -13.06 3.69
N GLN A 233 2.50 -14.36 3.97
CA GLN A 233 1.48 -15.19 4.59
C GLN A 233 1.21 -14.79 6.05
N CYS A 234 2.24 -14.40 6.82
CA CYS A 234 2.07 -13.98 8.20
C CYS A 234 1.23 -12.70 8.30
N ILE A 235 1.55 -11.67 7.51
CA ILE A 235 0.82 -10.40 7.49
C ILE A 235 -0.60 -10.62 6.98
N ALA A 236 -0.78 -11.38 5.89
CA ALA A 236 -2.10 -11.68 5.34
C ALA A 236 -3.00 -12.39 6.37
N SER A 237 -2.48 -13.39 7.08
CA SER A 237 -3.25 -14.14 8.09
C SER A 237 -3.75 -13.26 9.24
N ARG A 238 -2.89 -12.36 9.75
CA ARG A 238 -3.24 -11.40 10.81
C ARG A 238 -4.30 -10.42 10.34
N LEU A 239 -4.13 -9.86 9.14
CA LEU A 239 -5.09 -8.95 8.53
C LEU A 239 -6.45 -9.60 8.29
N CYS A 240 -6.48 -10.83 7.75
CA CYS A 240 -7.72 -11.58 7.55
C CYS A 240 -8.47 -11.78 8.87
N THR A 241 -7.78 -12.25 9.91
CA THR A 241 -8.40 -12.51 11.22
C THR A 241 -8.99 -11.22 11.82
N HIS A 242 -8.25 -10.11 11.75
CA HIS A 242 -8.72 -8.82 12.27
C HIS A 242 -9.88 -8.26 11.42
N ALA A 243 -9.77 -8.34 10.09
CA ALA A 243 -10.80 -7.91 9.15
C ALA A 243 -12.11 -8.66 9.36
N ASP A 244 -12.07 -9.98 9.56
CA ASP A 244 -13.27 -10.79 9.80
C ASP A 244 -13.96 -10.42 11.11
N SER A 245 -13.18 -10.08 12.15
CA SER A 245 -13.72 -9.56 13.41
C SER A 245 -14.43 -8.22 13.21
N LEU A 246 -13.82 -7.30 12.45
CA LEU A 246 -14.42 -6.00 12.14
C LEU A 246 -15.68 -6.12 11.27
N ARG A 247 -15.67 -6.98 10.24
CA ARG A 247 -16.84 -7.22 9.38
C ARG A 247 -18.04 -7.72 10.18
N LYS A 248 -17.83 -8.71 11.05
CA LYS A 248 -18.88 -9.21 11.96
C LYS A 248 -19.47 -8.12 12.85
N ARG A 249 -18.65 -7.16 13.30
CA ARG A 249 -19.12 -6.02 14.09
C ARG A 249 -19.95 -5.05 13.25
N ILE A 250 -19.54 -4.77 12.02
CA ILE A 250 -20.27 -3.89 11.09
C ILE A 250 -21.63 -4.51 10.73
N ASP A 251 -21.64 -5.78 10.35
CA ASP A 251 -22.86 -6.50 9.97
C ASP A 251 -23.83 -6.64 11.16
N GLY A 252 -23.30 -6.90 12.36
CA GLY A 252 -24.10 -7.01 13.59
C GLY A 252 -24.80 -5.70 14.00
N VAL A 253 -24.26 -4.53 13.62
CA VAL A 253 -24.88 -3.23 13.88
C VAL A 253 -26.03 -2.94 12.92
N HIS A 254 -26.01 -3.49 11.71
CA HIS A 254 -27.09 -3.31 10.72
C HIS A 254 -28.35 -4.14 11.01
N HIS A 255 -28.35 -5.04 11.99
CA HIS A 255 -29.54 -5.81 12.41
C HIS A 255 -30.26 -5.24 13.65
N HIS A 256 -29.97 -3.99 14.03
CA HIS A 256 -30.60 -3.32 15.18
C HIS A 256 -31.16 -1.93 14.87
N ILE A 257 -31.48 -1.64 13.61
CA ILE A 257 -32.35 -0.49 13.29
C ILE A 257 -33.79 -0.99 13.39
N PRO A 258 -34.58 -0.60 14.43
CA PRO A 258 -35.99 -0.92 14.45
C PRO A 258 -36.65 -0.17 13.30
N GLU A 259 -37.43 -0.89 12.49
CA GLU A 259 -38.35 -0.27 11.54
C GLU A 259 -39.21 0.75 12.32
N ARG A 260 -39.12 2.02 11.91
CA ARG A 260 -40.01 3.09 12.35
C ARG A 260 -40.92 3.47 11.20
#